data_AF-A0A3P8SVK5-F1
#
_entry.id   AF-A0A3P8SVK5-F1
#
_cell.length_a   1.000
_cell.length_b   1.000
_cell.length_c   1.000
_cell.angle_alpha   90.00
_cell.angle_beta   90.00
_cell.angle_gamma   90.00
#
_symmetry.space_group_name_H-M   'P 1'
#
loop_
_entity.id
_entity.type
_entity.pdbx_description
1 polymer ?
#
loop_
_entity_poly.entity_id
_entity_poly.type
_entity_poly.pdbx_seq_one_letter_code
_entity_poly.pdbx_strand_id
1 'polypeptide(L)'
;MCTLHIQRPLRPWSSCCLTSGSARAFRVFFFFLNMAGKEKLDLVHQNQIHVETIKKEQRLQKLHTEFSINPYRKLHILPDKPMSRKPTQVIEENLDFLKAFHKAREEPTKKYSKPLTESQEIGWLSTPLIPPNRHDTRLNFYRFSMDVTKHQEFAQKASN
;
A
#
# COMPACT_ATOMS: atom_id res chain seq x y z
N MET A 1 36.66 24.92 2.62
CA MET A 1 37.83 25.32 3.44
C MET A 1 37.48 25.00 4.88
N CYS A 2 38.25 24.21 5.65
CA CYS A 2 39.55 23.60 5.37
C CYS A 2 39.68 22.14 5.85
N THR A 3 40.77 21.51 5.40
CA THR A 3 41.44 20.31 5.92
C THR A 3 41.55 20.28 7.45
N LEU A 4 41.39 19.15 8.15
CA LEU A 4 42.20 17.90 8.21
C LEU A 4 43.54 18.04 8.96
N HIS A 5 43.82 17.05 9.84
CA HIS A 5 45.12 16.73 10.48
C HIS A 5 45.65 17.76 11.52
N ILE A 6 46.48 17.45 12.53
CA ILE A 6 47.11 16.22 13.10
C ILE A 6 47.44 16.53 14.60
N GLN A 7 47.63 15.65 15.60
CA GLN A 7 48.70 14.64 15.82
C GLN A 7 48.42 13.74 17.06
N ARG A 8 49.28 12.73 17.29
CA ARG A 8 49.42 11.84 18.48
C ARG A 8 50.59 12.34 19.39
N PRO A 9 51.06 11.72 20.51
CA PRO A 9 50.88 10.35 21.09
C PRO A 9 50.34 10.39 22.56
N LEU A 10 50.52 9.50 23.57
CA LEU A 10 51.47 8.42 23.97
C LEU A 10 50.78 7.24 24.72
N ARG A 11 51.57 6.37 25.39
CA ARG A 11 51.18 5.39 26.44
C ARG A 11 52.23 5.49 27.60
N PRO A 12 52.11 4.82 28.77
CA PRO A 12 52.41 3.37 28.88
C PRO A 12 51.59 2.55 29.91
N TRP A 13 51.94 1.26 29.96
CA TRP A 13 51.30 0.07 30.55
C TRP A 13 50.99 0.01 32.07
N SER A 14 49.90 -0.70 32.39
CA SER A 14 49.92 -2.02 33.08
C SER A 14 48.77 -2.86 32.49
N SER A 15 48.84 -4.18 32.22
CA SER A 15 49.53 -5.33 32.83
C SER A 15 48.72 -6.04 33.92
N CYS A 16 47.80 -6.94 33.48
CA CYS A 16 47.42 -8.14 34.22
C CYS A 16 47.01 -9.23 33.22
N CYS A 17 47.29 -10.51 33.52
CA CYS A 17 47.44 -11.56 32.50
C CYS A 17 46.52 -12.77 32.66
N LEU A 18 46.14 -13.32 31.50
CA LEU A 18 45.75 -14.71 31.19
C LEU A 18 45.13 -15.62 32.26
N THR A 19 43.90 -16.05 31.97
CA THR A 19 43.54 -17.48 31.88
C THR A 19 42.89 -17.71 30.50
N SER A 20 43.62 -18.21 29.50
CA SER A 20 43.70 -19.63 29.11
C SER A 20 42.37 -20.24 28.62
N GLY A 21 42.17 -20.42 27.31
CA GLY A 21 40.91 -21.01 26.81
C GLY A 21 40.69 -21.14 25.30
N SER A 22 41.62 -21.74 24.55
CA SER A 22 41.45 -22.21 23.15
C SER A 22 40.84 -21.24 22.12
N ALA A 23 41.70 -20.58 21.35
CA ALA A 23 41.29 -19.97 20.08
C ALA A 23 40.97 -21.06 19.04
N ARG A 24 39.73 -21.60 19.06
CA ARG A 24 39.20 -22.31 17.89
C ARG A 24 38.91 -21.29 16.80
N ALA A 25 39.85 -21.15 15.88
CA ALA A 25 39.72 -20.34 14.68
C ALA A 25 38.36 -20.61 14.00
N PHE A 26 37.65 -19.55 13.65
CA PHE A 26 36.35 -19.62 13.00
C PHE A 26 36.54 -20.15 11.58
N ARG A 27 36.60 -21.48 11.44
CA ARG A 27 36.92 -22.17 10.19
C ARG A 27 35.72 -22.14 9.25
N VAL A 28 35.45 -20.96 8.69
CA VAL A 28 34.52 -20.73 7.58
C VAL A 28 35.13 -21.31 6.30
N PHE A 29 35.26 -22.63 6.26
CA PHE A 29 35.00 -23.40 5.05
C PHE A 29 33.48 -23.57 5.08
N PHE A 30 32.69 -22.78 4.34
CA PHE A 30 32.83 -22.55 2.90
C PHE A 30 33.01 -23.90 2.18
N PHE A 31 32.01 -24.78 2.33
CA PHE A 31 31.92 -26.04 1.62
C PHE A 31 31.49 -25.80 0.16
N PHE A 32 32.29 -25.02 -0.55
CA PHE A 32 32.21 -24.80 -2.00
C PHE A 32 33.56 -25.13 -2.64
N LEU A 33 34.12 -26.28 -2.25
CA LEU A 33 35.35 -26.83 -2.82
C LEU A 33 34.97 -27.89 -3.86
N ASN A 34 34.36 -27.43 -4.94
CA ASN A 34 33.89 -28.24 -6.06
C ASN A 34 35.05 -28.50 -7.04
N MET A 35 35.85 -29.54 -6.79
CA MET A 35 36.89 -30.02 -7.72
C MET A 35 37.05 -31.54 -7.68
N ALA A 36 37.34 -32.10 -8.88
CA ALA A 36 37.72 -33.49 -9.16
C ALA A 36 36.70 -34.59 -8.79
N GLY A 37 36.08 -35.18 -9.82
CA GLY A 37 35.25 -36.39 -9.72
C GLY A 37 33.74 -36.13 -9.71
N LYS A 38 33.06 -36.40 -10.83
CA LYS A 38 31.58 -36.43 -10.90
C LYS A 38 31.03 -37.80 -10.49
N GLU A 39 31.34 -38.24 -9.29
CA GLU A 39 30.60 -39.36 -8.69
C GLU A 39 29.18 -38.90 -8.34
N LYS A 40 28.22 -39.83 -8.36
CA LYS A 40 26.83 -39.53 -7.97
C LYS A 40 26.79 -39.39 -6.46
N LEU A 41 26.89 -38.15 -5.96
CA LEU A 41 26.75 -37.84 -4.53
C LEU A 41 25.48 -38.49 -3.97
N ASP A 42 25.63 -39.24 -2.90
CA ASP A 42 24.53 -39.94 -2.25
C ASP A 42 23.50 -38.94 -1.69
N LEU A 43 22.27 -39.08 -2.17
CA LEU A 43 21.13 -38.27 -1.73
C LEU A 43 20.78 -38.52 -0.27
N VAL A 44 21.03 -39.72 0.26
CA VAL A 44 20.80 -40.02 1.68
C VAL A 44 21.77 -39.22 2.54
N HIS A 45 23.06 -39.21 2.20
CA HIS A 45 24.08 -38.41 2.87
C HIS A 45 23.83 -36.89 2.76
N GLN A 46 23.44 -36.38 1.59
CA GLN A 46 23.06 -34.96 1.44
C GLN A 46 21.86 -34.59 2.35
N ASN A 47 20.83 -35.44 2.40
CA ASN A 47 19.67 -35.22 3.26
C ASN A 47 20.01 -35.28 4.75
N GLN A 48 20.95 -36.14 5.17
CA GLN A 48 21.48 -36.13 6.54
C GLN A 48 22.13 -34.79 6.89
N ILE A 49 22.97 -34.24 6.01
CA ILE A 49 23.61 -32.93 6.19
C ILE A 49 22.56 -31.82 6.29
N HIS A 50 21.54 -31.79 5.42
CA HIS A 50 20.46 -30.80 5.49
C HIS A 50 19.66 -30.89 6.79
N VAL A 51 19.30 -32.10 7.23
CA VAL A 51 18.60 -32.33 8.50
C VAL A 51 19.44 -31.90 9.71
N GLU A 52 20.76 -32.12 9.67
CA GLU A 52 21.66 -31.59 10.70
C GLU A 52 21.73 -30.06 10.72
N THR A 53 21.81 -29.42 9.56
CA THR A 53 21.87 -27.95 9.45
C THR A 53 20.58 -27.31 9.98
N ILE A 54 19.41 -27.78 9.54
CA ILE A 54 18.11 -27.32 10.04
C ILE A 54 18.02 -27.48 11.57
N LYS A 55 18.47 -28.61 12.13
CA LYS A 55 18.52 -28.83 13.58
C LYS A 55 19.49 -27.89 14.31
N LYS A 56 20.59 -27.47 13.68
CA LYS A 56 21.55 -26.50 14.26
C LYS A 56 20.98 -25.07 14.22
N GLU A 57 20.32 -24.70 13.13
CA GLU A 57 19.63 -23.41 12.97
C GLU A 57 18.48 -23.25 13.95
N GLN A 58 17.57 -24.23 14.02
CA GLN A 58 16.42 -24.21 14.96
C GLN A 58 16.85 -24.12 16.44
N ARG A 59 17.99 -24.71 16.81
CA ARG A 59 18.56 -24.59 18.17
C ARG A 59 19.09 -23.20 18.50
N LEU A 60 19.42 -22.39 17.49
CA LEU A 60 19.96 -21.03 17.64
C LEU A 60 18.93 -19.94 17.28
N GLN A 61 17.79 -20.32 16.71
CA GLN A 61 16.71 -19.42 16.31
C GLN A 61 15.96 -18.86 17.53
N LYS A 62 16.54 -17.87 18.19
CA LYS A 62 15.88 -17.13 19.27
C LYS A 62 14.81 -16.20 18.71
N LEU A 63 13.58 -16.68 18.62
CA LEU A 63 12.42 -15.85 18.30
C LEU A 63 12.19 -14.86 19.45
N HIS A 64 12.50 -13.58 19.22
CA HIS A 64 12.09 -12.51 20.10
C HIS A 64 10.59 -12.26 19.89
N THR A 65 9.77 -12.65 20.88
CA THR A 65 8.33 -12.38 20.94
C THR A 65 8.03 -11.11 21.74
N GLU A 66 8.85 -10.85 22.77
CA GLU A 66 8.76 -9.68 23.64
C GLU A 66 9.59 -8.52 23.06
N PHE A 67 8.90 -7.53 22.48
CA PHE A 67 9.50 -6.27 22.04
C PHE A 67 8.95 -5.11 22.87
N SER A 68 9.76 -4.56 23.78
CA SER A 68 9.41 -3.33 24.49
C SER A 68 9.67 -2.10 23.60
N ILE A 69 8.58 -1.46 23.16
CA ILE A 69 8.63 -0.12 22.57
C ILE A 69 9.12 0.85 23.66
N ASN A 70 10.14 1.66 23.35
CA ASN A 70 10.71 2.61 24.31
C ASN A 70 9.65 3.64 24.76
N PRO A 71 9.21 3.64 26.04
CA PRO A 71 8.08 4.47 26.49
C PRO A 71 8.40 5.98 26.47
N TYR A 72 9.68 6.35 26.45
CA TYR A 72 10.13 7.75 26.39
C TYR A 72 10.22 8.29 24.94
N ARG A 73 9.95 7.46 23.92
CA ARG A 73 9.88 7.88 22.52
C ARG A 73 8.45 7.73 22.00
N LYS A 74 7.80 8.87 21.74
CA LYS A 74 6.52 8.90 21.03
C LYS A 74 6.72 8.28 19.64
N LEU A 75 6.14 7.10 19.42
CA LEU A 75 6.00 6.58 18.06
C LEU A 75 5.05 7.51 17.30
N HIS A 76 5.43 7.88 16.08
CA HIS A 76 4.49 8.51 15.16
C HIS A 76 3.39 7.50 14.84
N ILE A 77 2.13 7.89 15.05
CA ILE A 77 0.97 7.10 14.63
C ILE A 77 0.95 7.15 13.10
N LEU A 78 1.59 6.17 12.47
CA LEU A 78 1.48 5.97 11.04
C LEU A 78 0.03 5.58 10.74
N PRO A 79 -0.66 6.25 9.79
CA PRO A 79 -1.96 5.79 9.36
C PRO A 79 -1.83 4.39 8.76
N ASP A 80 -2.86 3.56 8.99
CA ASP A 80 -2.95 2.26 8.33
C ASP A 80 -2.79 2.38 6.81
N LYS A 81 -2.29 1.31 6.19
CA LYS A 81 -2.25 1.17 4.72
C LYS A 81 -3.65 1.52 4.16
N PRO A 82 -3.78 2.39 3.15
CA PRO A 82 -5.09 2.90 2.71
C PRO A 82 -6.04 1.81 2.18
N MET A 83 -5.50 0.66 1.79
CA MET A 83 -6.25 -0.52 1.35
C MET A 83 -6.39 -1.60 2.45
N SER A 84 -6.12 -1.30 3.73
CA SER A 84 -6.32 -2.27 4.79
C SER A 84 -7.81 -2.51 5.04
N ARG A 85 -8.23 -3.78 5.02
CA ARG A 85 -9.59 -4.19 5.37
C ARG A 85 -9.73 -4.15 6.88
N LYS A 86 -9.99 -2.96 7.43
CA LYS A 86 -10.36 -2.80 8.85
C LYS A 86 -11.69 -3.54 9.10
N PRO A 87 -11.88 -4.19 10.25
CA PRO A 87 -13.20 -4.72 10.61
C PRO A 87 -14.20 -3.56 10.71
N THR A 88 -15.47 -3.82 10.39
CA THR A 88 -16.54 -2.83 10.50
C THR A 88 -16.71 -2.39 11.95
N GLN A 89 -16.08 -1.27 12.31
CA GLN A 89 -16.32 -0.61 13.57
C GLN A 89 -17.75 -0.07 13.55
N VAL A 90 -18.55 -0.41 14.56
CA VAL A 90 -19.87 0.17 14.78
C VAL A 90 -19.65 1.60 15.31
N ILE A 91 -19.33 2.50 14.38
CA ILE A 91 -19.25 3.93 14.64
C ILE A 91 -20.70 4.41 14.80
N GLU A 92 -21.04 4.93 15.97
CA GLU A 92 -22.36 5.51 16.23
C GLU A 92 -22.57 6.70 15.27
N GLU A 93 -23.51 6.56 14.33
CA GLU A 93 -23.67 7.51 13.24
C GLU A 93 -24.13 8.87 13.76
N ASN A 94 -23.22 9.86 13.70
CA ASN A 94 -23.51 11.17 14.24
C ASN A 94 -24.62 11.86 13.42
N LEU A 95 -25.81 11.93 14.00
CA LEU A 95 -27.03 12.38 13.32
C LEU A 95 -26.90 13.81 12.76
N ASP A 96 -26.09 14.67 13.38
CA ASP A 96 -25.89 16.04 12.92
C ASP A 96 -24.93 16.11 11.72
N PHE A 97 -23.94 15.21 11.65
CA PHE A 97 -23.16 15.01 10.42
C PHE A 97 -24.04 14.52 9.27
N LEU A 98 -24.93 13.54 9.51
CA LEU A 98 -25.88 13.07 8.48
C LEU A 98 -26.79 14.20 8.00
N LYS A 99 -27.41 14.97 8.91
CA LYS A 99 -28.22 16.16 8.57
C LYS A 99 -27.42 17.17 7.74
N ALA A 100 -26.18 17.48 8.13
CA ALA A 100 -25.31 18.40 7.41
C ALA A 100 -24.94 17.87 6.01
N PHE A 101 -24.70 16.57 5.87
CA PHE A 101 -24.38 15.90 4.61
C PHE A 101 -25.58 15.87 3.64
N HIS A 102 -26.79 15.60 4.14
CA HIS A 102 -28.01 15.73 3.35
C HIS A 102 -28.25 17.18 2.92
N LYS A 103 -28.14 18.14 3.84
CA LYS A 103 -28.27 19.59 3.56
C LYS A 103 -27.20 20.13 2.59
N ALA A 104 -26.03 19.51 2.54
CA ALA A 104 -25.00 19.84 1.56
C ALA A 104 -25.31 19.29 0.15
N ARG A 105 -26.16 18.26 0.05
CA ARG A 105 -26.60 17.61 -1.21
C ARG A 105 -27.96 18.10 -1.72
N GLU A 106 -28.67 18.94 -0.98
CA GLU A 106 -29.92 19.56 -1.40
C GLU A 106 -29.74 20.43 -2.66
N GLU A 107 -30.73 20.41 -3.55
CA GLU A 107 -30.77 21.25 -4.75
C GLU A 107 -30.74 22.74 -4.38
N PRO A 108 -30.11 23.62 -5.20
CA PRO A 108 -30.05 25.06 -4.91
C PRO A 108 -31.40 25.70 -4.61
N THR A 109 -32.44 25.31 -5.37
CA THR A 109 -33.83 25.79 -5.23
C THR A 109 -34.52 25.35 -3.92
N LYS A 110 -34.01 24.31 -3.24
CA LYS A 110 -34.45 23.90 -1.89
C LYS A 110 -33.63 24.60 -0.80
N LYS A 111 -32.36 24.89 -1.09
CA LYS A 111 -31.38 25.46 -0.15
C LYS A 111 -31.47 26.99 0.01
N TYR A 112 -31.89 27.70 -1.04
CA TYR A 112 -32.06 29.16 -1.05
C TYR A 112 -33.40 29.54 -1.72
N SER A 113 -33.99 30.66 -1.34
CA SER A 113 -35.27 31.14 -1.91
C SER A 113 -35.13 31.89 -3.24
N LYS A 114 -33.90 32.30 -3.59
CA LYS A 114 -33.54 33.03 -4.81
C LYS A 114 -32.15 32.57 -5.26
N PRO A 115 -31.82 32.66 -6.57
CA PRO A 115 -30.46 32.46 -7.04
C PRO A 115 -29.51 33.48 -6.39
N LEU A 116 -28.27 33.05 -6.12
CA LEU A 116 -27.21 33.88 -5.52
C LEU A 116 -26.16 34.34 -6.53
N THR A 117 -26.15 33.75 -7.73
CA THR A 117 -25.25 34.10 -8.83
C THR A 117 -25.98 34.02 -10.17
N GLU A 118 -25.55 34.81 -11.16
CA GLU A 118 -26.11 34.84 -12.52
C GLU A 118 -26.20 33.45 -13.16
N SER A 119 -25.18 32.61 -12.96
CA SER A 119 -25.15 31.23 -13.47
C SER A 119 -26.20 30.31 -12.83
N GLN A 120 -26.72 30.64 -11.65
CA GLN A 120 -27.83 29.91 -11.03
C GLN A 120 -29.18 30.33 -11.61
N GLU A 121 -29.33 31.56 -12.11
CA GLU A 121 -30.61 32.07 -12.66
C GLU A 121 -31.07 31.24 -13.86
N ILE A 122 -30.14 30.93 -14.77
CA ILE A 122 -30.35 30.14 -15.99
C ILE A 122 -30.97 28.76 -15.69
N GLY A 123 -30.61 28.15 -14.56
CA GLY A 123 -31.06 26.83 -14.14
C GLY A 123 -32.12 26.82 -13.03
N TRP A 124 -32.56 27.98 -12.53
CA TRP A 124 -33.30 28.07 -11.27
C TRP A 124 -34.68 27.40 -11.30
N LEU A 125 -35.37 27.52 -12.44
CA LEU A 125 -36.68 26.95 -12.72
C LEU A 125 -36.57 25.95 -13.89
N SER A 126 -35.91 24.82 -13.64
CA SER A 126 -35.67 23.77 -14.64
C SER A 126 -36.92 22.94 -15.01
N THR A 127 -38.03 23.10 -14.28
CA THR A 127 -39.31 22.48 -14.58
C THR A 127 -40.00 23.19 -15.76
N PRO A 128 -40.27 22.51 -16.89
CA PRO A 128 -40.91 23.16 -18.04
C PRO A 128 -42.37 23.52 -17.74
N LEU A 129 -42.80 24.71 -18.18
CA LEU A 129 -44.16 25.24 -17.99
C LEU A 129 -45.25 24.37 -18.65
N ILE A 130 -44.89 23.63 -19.69
CA ILE A 130 -45.75 22.65 -20.37
C ILE A 130 -45.15 21.26 -20.11
N PRO A 131 -45.92 20.29 -19.58
CA PRO A 131 -45.42 18.94 -19.35
C PRO A 131 -45.02 18.27 -20.67
N PRO A 132 -43.82 17.68 -20.79
CA PRO A 132 -43.30 17.20 -22.07
C PRO A 132 -44.00 15.91 -22.51
N ASN A 133 -45.03 16.05 -23.35
CA ASN A 133 -45.67 14.90 -23.99
C ASN A 133 -44.74 14.27 -25.05
N ARG A 134 -43.95 13.27 -24.63
CA ARG A 134 -43.02 12.52 -25.49
C ARG A 134 -43.69 11.69 -26.58
N HIS A 135 -45.01 11.49 -26.52
CA HIS A 135 -45.78 10.74 -27.51
C HIS A 135 -46.31 11.62 -28.66
N ASP A 136 -46.13 12.95 -28.59
CA ASP A 136 -46.53 13.85 -29.68
C ASP A 136 -45.54 13.75 -30.85
N THR A 137 -45.90 12.97 -31.87
CA THR A 137 -45.10 12.71 -33.08
C THR A 137 -44.89 13.97 -33.94
N ARG A 138 -45.62 15.05 -33.69
CA ARG A 138 -45.45 16.34 -34.41
C ARG A 138 -44.25 17.15 -33.88
N LEU A 139 -43.81 16.86 -32.65
CA LEU A 139 -42.78 17.62 -31.94
C LEU A 139 -41.57 16.76 -31.54
N ASN A 140 -41.73 15.46 -31.32
CA ASN A 140 -40.68 14.57 -30.81
C ASN A 140 -40.02 13.74 -31.93
N PHE A 141 -39.09 14.35 -32.66
CA PHE A 141 -38.31 13.67 -33.72
C PHE A 141 -37.08 12.95 -33.16
N TYR A 142 -37.30 11.88 -32.38
CA TYR A 142 -36.20 11.09 -31.82
C TYR A 142 -35.39 10.37 -32.92
N ARG A 143 -34.08 10.59 -32.96
CA ARG A 143 -33.15 9.82 -33.80
C ARG A 143 -32.91 8.47 -33.15
N PHE A 144 -33.28 7.39 -33.82
CA PHE A 144 -33.03 6.00 -33.41
C PHE A 144 -31.94 5.38 -34.29
N SER A 145 -31.07 4.55 -33.70
CA SER A 145 -30.06 3.80 -34.46
C SER A 145 -30.63 2.49 -34.97
N MET A 146 -30.79 2.39 -36.29
CA MET A 146 -31.09 1.14 -36.99
C MET A 146 -29.80 0.32 -37.17
N ASP A 147 -29.91 -0.98 -37.45
CA ASP A 147 -28.73 -1.84 -37.56
C ASP A 147 -27.80 -1.43 -38.71
N VAL A 148 -28.36 -0.94 -39.83
CA VAL A 148 -27.57 -0.31 -40.92
C VAL A 148 -26.69 0.82 -40.40
N THR A 149 -27.23 1.75 -39.60
CA THR A 149 -26.44 2.84 -39.01
C THR A 149 -25.42 2.34 -37.97
N LYS A 150 -25.75 1.31 -37.19
CA LYS A 150 -24.80 0.70 -36.23
C LYS A 150 -23.62 0.03 -36.95
N HIS A 151 -23.89 -0.71 -38.02
CA HIS A 151 -22.86 -1.35 -38.84
C HIS A 151 -21.99 -0.33 -39.57
N GLN A 152 -22.58 0.76 -40.09
CA GLN A 152 -21.84 1.87 -40.69
C GLN A 152 -20.93 2.56 -39.65
N GLU A 153 -21.45 2.90 -38.48
CA GLU A 153 -20.67 3.48 -37.38
C GLU A 153 -19.54 2.55 -36.93
N PHE A 154 -19.79 1.23 -36.85
CA PHE A 154 -18.78 0.25 -36.46
C PHE A 154 -17.67 0.14 -37.52
N ALA A 155 -18.02 0.07 -38.80
CA ALA A 155 -17.05 0.06 -39.89
C ALA A 155 -16.18 1.34 -39.89
N GLN A 156 -16.78 2.51 -39.69
CA GLN A 156 -16.07 3.79 -39.58
C GLN A 156 -15.16 3.86 -38.33
N LYS A 157 -15.56 3.24 -37.21
CA LYS A 157 -14.73 3.14 -35.99
C LYS A 157 -13.61 2.10 -36.10
N ALA A 158 -13.71 1.16 -37.04
CA ALA A 158 -12.68 0.15 -37.32
C ALA A 158 -11.67 0.60 -38.40
N SER A 159 -11.92 1.72 -39.08
CA SER A 159 -11.07 2.29 -40.13
C SER A 159 -10.27 3.53 -39.71
N ASN A 160 -10.29 3.89 -38.43
CA ASN A 160 -9.57 5.03 -37.82
C ASN A 160 -8.78 4.54 -36.60
#